data_AF-A0A4S2PNU8-F1
#
_entry.id   AF-A0A4S2PNU8-F1
#
_cell.length_a   1.000
_cell.length_b   1.000
_cell.length_c   1.000
_cell.angle_alpha   90.00
_cell.angle_beta   90.00
_cell.angle_gamma   90.00
#
_symmetry.space_group_name_H-M   'P 1'
#
loop_
_entity.id
_entity.type
_entity.pdbx_description
1 polymer ?
#
loop_
_entity_poly.entity_id
_entity_poly.type
_entity_poly.pdbx_seq_one_letter_code
_entity_poly.pdbx_strand_id
1 'polypeptide(L)'
;MRCAEFRRTEPTPHNLVINLYQWGSPQAHPIKRFYTGASGEVTFYLAENNIHIEEFRIIAAFTDKESGTFEDVYLSEAFENKIKETQRQGQAVMEQAIDEGYSE
;
A
#
# COMPACT_ATOMS: atom_id res chain seq x y z
N MET A 1 12.15 -3.94 -13.36
CA MET A 1 12.12 -3.93 -11.89
C MET A 1 11.09 -2.89 -11.44
N ARG A 2 10.09 -3.28 -10.65
CA ARG A 2 9.11 -2.35 -10.06
C ARG A 2 9.63 -1.93 -8.68
N CYS A 3 9.52 -0.65 -8.35
CA CYS A 3 10.17 -0.02 -7.20
C CYS A 3 9.15 0.87 -6.47
N ALA A 4 9.16 0.84 -5.12
CA ALA A 4 8.42 1.79 -4.29
C ALA A 4 9.40 2.79 -3.67
N GLU A 5 9.18 4.07 -3.93
CA GLU A 5 9.98 5.18 -3.41
C GLU A 5 9.20 5.90 -2.31
N PHE A 6 9.82 6.10 -1.15
CA PHE A 6 9.26 6.82 -0.01
C PHE A 6 10.16 8.02 0.32
N ARG A 7 9.61 9.25 0.34
CA ARG A 7 10.38 10.49 0.54
C ARG A 7 9.87 11.29 1.76
N ARG A 8 10.70 11.46 2.80
CA ARG A 8 10.41 12.24 4.03
C ARG A 8 11.69 12.86 4.64
N THR A 9 11.54 13.59 5.75
CA THR A 9 12.67 14.09 6.57
C THR A 9 13.52 12.95 7.12
N GLU A 10 14.78 13.21 7.51
CA GLU A 10 15.72 12.19 7.99
C GLU A 10 15.11 11.28 9.07
N PRO A 11 14.81 10.00 8.76
CA PRO A 11 14.34 9.06 9.76
C PRO A 11 15.49 8.67 10.70
N THR A 12 15.17 8.25 11.92
CA THR A 12 16.19 7.59 12.75
C THR A 12 16.51 6.20 12.19
N PRO A 13 17.71 5.64 12.47
CA PRO A 13 18.13 4.30 12.02
C PRO A 13 17.19 3.14 12.36
N HIS A 14 16.24 3.34 13.27
CA HIS A 14 15.45 2.28 13.90
C HIS A 14 13.94 2.35 13.62
N ASN A 15 13.48 3.27 12.76
CA ASN A 15 12.09 3.71 12.80
C ASN A 15 11.25 3.45 11.53
N LEU A 16 11.71 2.61 10.61
CA LEU A 16 10.92 2.23 9.44
C LEU A 16 10.31 0.83 9.60
N VAL A 17 8.97 0.78 9.59
CA VAL A 17 8.20 -0.47 9.52
C VAL A 17 7.49 -0.54 8.17
N ILE A 18 7.72 -1.61 7.42
CA ILE A 18 7.06 -1.85 6.14
C ILE A 18 6.04 -2.98 6.33
N ASN A 19 4.78 -2.71 6.05
CA ASN A 19 3.70 -3.70 6.11
C ASN A 19 3.20 -3.99 4.70
N LEU A 20 3.23 -5.27 4.29
CA LEU A 20 2.72 -5.73 3.01
C LEU A 20 1.31 -6.31 3.17
N TYR A 21 0.39 -5.89 2.32
CA TYR A 21 -0.98 -6.39 2.24
C TYR A 21 -1.22 -6.96 0.86
N GLN A 22 -1.76 -8.17 0.80
CA GLN A 22 -2.23 -8.79 -0.44
C GLN A 22 -3.73 -8.56 -0.59
N TRP A 23 -4.20 -8.34 -1.82
CA TRP A 23 -5.63 -8.25 -2.09
C TRP A 23 -6.39 -9.48 -1.56
N GLY A 24 -7.52 -9.25 -0.88
CA GLY A 24 -8.35 -10.30 -0.29
C GLY A 24 -7.79 -10.94 0.98
N SER A 25 -6.58 -10.57 1.43
CA SER A 25 -6.04 -11.01 2.71
C SER A 25 -6.25 -9.94 3.78
N PRO A 26 -6.84 -10.28 4.94
CA PRO A 26 -6.96 -9.35 6.06
C PRO A 26 -5.65 -9.21 6.85
N GLN A 27 -4.66 -10.09 6.61
CA GLN A 27 -3.42 -10.14 7.38
C GLN A 27 -2.31 -9.33 6.69
N ALA A 28 -1.68 -8.45 7.47
CA ALA A 28 -0.44 -7.79 7.09
C ALA A 28 0.73 -8.75 7.24
N HIS A 29 1.64 -8.76 6.27
CA HIS A 29 2.94 -9.42 6.39
C HIS A 29 3.98 -8.34 6.75
N PRO A 30 4.38 -8.24 8.03
CA PRO A 30 5.33 -7.22 8.45
C PRO A 30 6.73 -7.56 7.95
N ILE A 31 7.32 -6.65 7.19
CA ILE A 31 8.70 -6.70 6.73
C ILE A 31 9.49 -5.71 7.57
N LYS A 32 10.10 -6.23 8.64
CA LYS A 32 10.98 -5.43 9.50
C LYS A 32 12.36 -5.32 8.86
N ARG A 33 12.72 -4.11 8.43
CA ARG A 33 14.05 -3.77 7.94
C ARG A 33 14.56 -2.57 8.70
N PHE A 34 15.79 -2.65 9.20
CA PHE A 34 16.48 -1.52 9.81
C PHE A 34 17.20 -0.75 8.70
N TYR A 35 16.77 0.48 8.45
CA TYR A 35 17.42 1.37 7.50
C TYR A 35 18.28 2.35 8.30
N THR A 36 19.54 1.98 8.52
CA THR A 36 20.48 2.83 9.25
C THR A 36 20.90 4.01 8.37
N GLY A 37 20.60 5.24 8.81
CA GLY A 37 21.13 6.45 8.17
C GLY A 37 20.53 6.79 6.80
N ALA A 38 19.25 6.46 6.56
CA ALA A 38 18.60 6.86 5.32
C ALA A 38 18.47 8.40 5.27
N SER A 39 18.89 9.01 4.17
CA SER A 39 18.94 10.47 3.95
C SER A 39 17.57 11.10 3.67
N GLY A 40 16.51 10.58 4.30
CA GLY A 40 15.13 10.97 4.04
C GLY A 40 14.45 10.24 2.86
N GLU A 41 15.19 9.46 2.07
CA GLU A 41 14.63 8.64 0.99
C GLU A 41 14.92 7.16 1.25
N VAL A 42 13.88 6.33 1.18
CA VAL A 42 14.01 4.88 1.25
C VAL A 42 13.43 4.27 -0.01
N THR A 43 14.26 3.50 -0.70
CA THR A 43 13.85 2.70 -1.85
C THR A 43 13.61 1.27 -1.42
N PHE A 44 12.40 0.75 -1.66
CA PHE A 44 12.04 -0.62 -1.34
C PHE A 44 11.91 -1.47 -2.61
N TYR A 45 12.80 -2.45 -2.75
CA TYR A 45 12.79 -3.40 -3.85
C TYR A 45 12.00 -4.67 -3.47
N LEU A 46 10.95 -4.96 -4.23
CA LEU A 46 10.07 -6.12 -3.98
C LEU A 46 10.82 -7.45 -4.10
N ALA A 47 11.66 -7.58 -5.14
CA ALA A 47 12.42 -8.80 -5.43
C ALA A 47 13.42 -9.14 -4.32
N GLU A 48 14.05 -8.13 -3.72
CA GLU A 48 15.01 -8.32 -2.61
C GLU A 48 14.35 -8.82 -1.32
N ASN A 49 13.02 -8.73 -1.24
CA ASN A 49 12.23 -9.19 -0.11
C ASN A 49 11.41 -10.44 -0.44
N ASN A 50 11.72 -11.14 -1.54
CA ASN A 50 11.01 -12.34 -2.02
C ASN A 50 9.49 -12.12 -2.19
N ILE A 51 9.10 -10.90 -2.54
CA ILE A 51 7.69 -10.56 -2.80
C ILE A 51 7.42 -10.78 -4.28
N HIS A 52 6.68 -11.85 -4.59
CA HIS A 52 6.30 -12.24 -5.95
C HIS A 52 4.80 -12.16 -6.22
N ILE A 53 4.07 -11.45 -5.36
CA ILE A 53 2.64 -11.17 -5.55
C ILE A 53 2.48 -9.91 -6.40
N GLU A 54 1.47 -9.89 -7.26
CA GLU A 54 1.22 -8.74 -8.15
C GLU A 54 0.23 -7.75 -7.55
N GLU A 55 -0.74 -8.24 -6.78
CA GLU A 55 -1.82 -7.46 -6.19
C GLU A 55 -1.53 -7.13 -4.74
N PHE A 56 -0.71 -6.11 -4.53
CA PHE A 56 -0.32 -5.71 -3.18
C PHE A 56 -0.44 -4.21 -2.92
N ARG A 57 -0.56 -3.90 -1.63
CA ARG A 57 -0.40 -2.58 -1.03
C ARG A 57 0.73 -2.65 -0.01
N ILE A 58 1.62 -1.67 -0.02
CA ILE A 58 2.63 -1.48 1.02
C ILE A 58 2.26 -0.24 1.83
N ILE A 59 2.30 -0.36 3.15
CA ILE A 59 2.25 0.77 4.08
C ILE A 59 3.62 0.88 4.74
N ALA A 60 4.31 1.99 4.50
CA ALA A 60 5.56 2.33 5.14
C ALA A 60 5.28 3.34 6.27
N ALA A 61 5.60 2.97 7.51
CA ALA A 61 5.46 3.83 8.67
C ALA A 61 6.86 4.29 9.13
N PHE A 62 7.03 5.59 9.28
CA PHE A 62 8.25 6.27 9.70
C PHE A 62 8.01 6.99 11.01
N THR A 63 8.84 6.75 12.01
CA THR A 63 8.89 7.60 13.20
C THR A 63 10.10 8.51 13.15
N ASP A 64 9.91 9.83 13.22
CA ASP A 64 11.03 10.76 13.24
C ASP A 64 11.68 10.86 14.65
N LYS A 65 12.71 11.69 14.77
CA LYS A 65 13.42 11.94 16.04
C LYS A 65 12.56 12.66 17.09
N GLU A 66 11.49 13.33 16.68
CA GLU A 66 10.53 14.04 17.53
C GLU A 66 9.35 13.13 17.93
N SER A 67 9.42 11.84 17.59
CA SER A 67 8.37 10.84 17.77
C SER A 67 7.11 11.06 16.91
N GLY A 68 7.18 11.92 15.89
CA GLY A 68 6.13 12.04 14.87
C GLY A 68 6.08 10.78 14.02
N THR A 69 4.89 10.19 13.86
CA THR A 69 4.69 9.01 13.00
C THR A 69 4.02 9.43 11.69
N PHE A 70 4.64 9.04 10.58
CA PHE A 70 4.17 9.31 9.22
C PHE A 70 3.96 8.01 8.48
N GLU A 71 2.86 7.91 7.75
CA GLU A 71 2.59 6.77 6.89
C GLU A 71 2.66 7.19 5.44
N ASP A 72 3.23 6.31 4.62
CA ASP A 72 3.21 6.41 3.18
C ASP A 72 2.69 5.11 2.57
N VAL A 73 1.95 5.22 1.47
CA VAL A 73 1.22 4.10 0.89
C VAL A 73 1.60 3.94 -0.56
N TYR A 74 2.05 2.73 -0.90
CA TYR A 74 2.31 2.33 -2.27
C TYR A 74 1.30 1.27 -2.69
N LEU A 75 0.66 1.47 -3.84
CA LEU A 75 -0.23 0.50 -4.47
C LEU A 75 0.43 -0.04 -5.73
N SER A 76 0.39 -1.36 -5.91
CA SER A 76 0.71 -1.94 -7.21
C SER A 76 -0.37 -1.58 -8.23
N GLU A 77 0.03 -1.47 -9.49
CA GLU A 77 -0.89 -1.23 -10.61
C GLU A 77 -2.05 -2.24 -10.65
N ALA A 78 -1.77 -3.52 -10.39
CA ALA A 78 -2.79 -4.57 -10.34
C ALA A 78 -3.80 -4.35 -9.20
N PHE A 79 -3.32 -3.89 -8.04
CA PHE A 79 -4.18 -3.54 -6.90
C PHE A 79 -5.04 -2.31 -7.23
N GLU A 80 -4.48 -1.27 -7.84
CA GLU A 80 -5.24 -0.09 -8.27
C GLU A 80 -6.32 -0.45 -9.29
N ASN A 81 -6.01 -1.32 -10.25
CA ASN A 81 -6.97 -1.79 -11.24
C ASN A 81 -8.11 -2.57 -10.59
N LYS A 82 -7.82 -3.42 -9.59
CA LYS A 82 -8.87 -4.11 -8.83
C LYS A 82 -9.76 -3.18 -8.03
N ILE A 83 -9.22 -2.11 -7.44
CA ILE A 83 -10.05 -1.08 -6.78
C ILE A 83 -11.03 -0.49 -7.79
N LYS A 84 -10.53 -0.06 -8.96
CA LYS A 84 -11.34 0.56 -10.01
C LYS A 84 -12.41 -0.40 -10.54
N GLU A 85 -12.06 -1.66 -10.77
CA GLU A 85 -13.01 -2.69 -11.22
C GLU A 85 -14.10 -2.93 -10.19
N THR A 86 -13.74 -3.09 -8.91
CA THR A 86 -14.70 -3.32 -7.82
C THR A 86 -15.65 -2.15 -7.67
N GLN A 87 -15.14 -0.91 -7.75
CA GLN A 87 -15.96 0.30 -7.71
C GLN A 87 -16.94 0.36 -8.88
N ARG A 88 -16.48 0.04 -10.09
CA ARG A 88 -17.33 0.02 -11.29
C ARG A 88 -18.43 -1.05 -11.20
N GLN A 89 -18.10 -2.23 -10.71
CA GLN A 89 -19.08 -3.30 -10.48
C GLN A 89 -20.13 -2.88 -9.44
N GLY A 90 -19.71 -2.28 -8.33
CA GLY A 90 -20.62 -1.77 -7.31
C GLY A 90 -21.56 -0.68 -7.85
N GLN A 91 -21.06 0.24 -8.68
CA GLN A 91 -21.87 1.24 -9.36
C GLN A 91 -22.90 0.60 -10.30
N ALA A 92 -22.47 -0.36 -11.13
CA ALA A 92 -23.36 -1.05 -12.05
C ALA A 92 -24.50 -1.80 -11.33
N VAL A 93 -24.19 -2.46 -10.20
CA VAL A 93 -25.21 -3.15 -9.37
C VAL A 93 -26.20 -2.14 -8.77
N MET A 94 -25.71 -0.98 -8.31
CA MET A 94 -26.56 0.07 -7.78
C MET A 94 -27.49 0.67 -8.85
N GLU A 95 -26.98 0.93 -10.06
CA GLU A 95 -27.77 1.41 -11.19
C GLU A 95 -28.85 0.41 -11.61
N GLN A 96 -28.50 -0.89 -11.68
CA GLN A 96 -29.48 -1.94 -11.95
C GLN A 96 -30.57 -2.02 -10.88
N ALA A 97 -30.21 -1.91 -9.60
CA ALA A 97 -31.20 -1.91 -8.52
C ALA A 97 -32.13 -0.69 -8.56
N ILE A 98 -31.65 0.45 -9.08
CA ILE A 98 -32.49 1.64 -9.32
C ILE A 98 -33.45 1.38 -10.48
N ASP A 99 -32.96 0.93 -11.64
CA ASP A 99 -33.81 0.64 -12.81
C ASP A 99 -34.88 -0.42 -12.51
N GLU A 100 -34.54 -1.47 -11.76
CA GLU A 100 -35.50 -2.50 -11.32
C GLU A 100 -36.50 -1.98 -10.28
N GLY A 101 -36.07 -1.09 -9.38
CA GLY A 101 -36.93 -0.47 -8.35
C GLY A 101 -37.88 0.61 -8.87
N TYR A 102 -37.63 1.15 -10.07
CA TYR A 102 -38.50 2.12 -10.76
C TYR A 102 -39.37 1.48 -11.86
N SER A 103 -39.36 0.15 -11.98
CA SER A 103 -40.23 -0.60 -12.90
C SER A 103 -41.57 -0.97 -12.23
N GLU A 104 -42.40 0.03 -11.94
CA GLU A 104 -43.84 -0.12 -11.63
C GLU A 104 -44.72 0.52 -12.72
#